data_AF-A0A7C8JD25-F1
#
_entry.id   AF-A0A7C8JD25-F1
#
_cell.length_a   1.000
_cell.length_b   1.000
_cell.length_c   1.000
_cell.angle_alpha   90.00
_cell.angle_beta   90.00
_cell.angle_gamma   90.00
#
_symmetry.space_group_name_H-M   'P 1'
#
loop_
_entity.id
_entity.type
_entity.pdbx_description
1 polymer ?
#
loop_
_entity_poly.entity_id
_entity_poly.type
_entity_poly.pdbx_seq_one_letter_code
_entity_poly.pdbx_strand_id
1 'polypeptide(L)'
;MKAEREYELPVPQADPSTYPKGYAENERLVSTAQMKDYSDALSRAAQDQLCLPDHQQSRLKCFHFKRLESENSNKSSSTLRGRAGSGEAKDADEINITSITQLKEHLEEIHTFAGQQTVLYCFDARNSWSRLQLTEEMIRTILGNYRLNPKFIEILITFGERITATEESFASYYDKIHLSNPFKTVGPSQTVNSDLEGYEIGYILKYAARHNRDRPKDPFVIRQTGVNQICCPQRQLGVWILLHAATGLKDRLRSLFEKFNREPGNLALQIEIHLVIFQYCGEGWRPYIAYLESFAEELTDRGFYSQAISRPEVDSLQAEISDVRELHFLSDKLRRLVQILSLNIHLARQLAKFAERLGASWSSSKLTSPDTNLPMKSLVAGINEQIFSLEVSKSRVDALLDRIKDISVLVSLMNLTQSSSIATF
;
A
#
# COMPACT_ATOMS: atom_id res chain seq x y z
N MET A 1 38.83 1.66 -48.44
CA MET A 1 38.42 2.72 -47.49
C MET A 1 38.85 2.26 -46.10
N LYS A 2 39.44 3.18 -45.35
CA LYS A 2 40.24 2.96 -44.13
C LYS A 2 39.40 2.48 -42.95
N ALA A 3 39.99 1.62 -42.13
CA ALA A 3 39.55 1.25 -40.80
C ALA A 3 39.89 2.37 -39.79
N GLU A 4 38.96 2.68 -38.89
CA GLU A 4 39.21 3.53 -37.73
C GLU A 4 39.19 2.69 -36.45
N ARG A 5 40.20 2.92 -35.61
CA ARG A 5 40.49 2.26 -34.34
C ARG A 5 39.79 3.01 -33.21
N GLU A 6 39.11 2.29 -32.33
CA GLU A 6 38.69 2.79 -31.02
C GLU A 6 39.93 2.93 -30.11
N TYR A 7 40.01 4.06 -29.40
CA TYR A 7 41.00 4.34 -28.37
C TYR A 7 40.45 3.90 -27.00
N GLU A 8 41.03 2.86 -26.41
CA GLU A 8 40.86 2.54 -24.98
C GLU A 8 41.81 3.40 -24.13
N LEU A 9 41.28 4.06 -23.10
CA LEU A 9 42.08 4.69 -22.04
C LEU A 9 42.18 3.73 -20.82
N PRO A 10 43.33 3.67 -20.11
CA PRO A 10 43.50 2.72 -19.01
C PRO A 10 42.81 3.21 -17.72
N VAL A 11 42.04 2.33 -17.07
CA VAL A 11 41.48 2.55 -15.73
C VAL A 11 42.60 2.33 -14.69
N PRO A 12 42.82 3.26 -13.74
CA PRO A 12 43.85 3.10 -12.73
C PRO A 12 43.44 2.02 -11.70
N GLN A 13 44.35 1.07 -11.44
CA GLN A 13 44.19 0.11 -10.34
C GLN A 13 44.39 0.82 -9.00
N ALA A 14 43.35 0.85 -8.17
CA ALA A 14 43.43 1.38 -6.82
C ALA A 14 44.10 0.37 -5.87
N ASP A 15 45.08 0.84 -5.11
CA ASP A 15 45.82 0.08 -4.08
C ASP A 15 44.89 -0.31 -2.91
N PRO A 16 44.80 -1.61 -2.54
CA PRO A 16 43.93 -2.09 -1.45
C PRO A 16 44.33 -1.62 -0.06
N SER A 17 45.48 -0.98 0.11
CA SER A 17 46.02 -0.59 1.42
C SER A 17 45.42 0.71 2.00
N THR A 18 44.63 1.46 1.23
CA THR A 18 44.07 2.77 1.63
C THR A 18 42.69 2.75 2.31
N TYR A 19 42.08 1.60 2.56
CA TYR A 19 40.76 1.55 3.22
C TYR A 19 40.86 1.46 4.75
N PRO A 20 40.17 2.34 5.51
CA PRO A 20 40.24 2.36 6.96
C PRO A 20 39.59 1.11 7.56
N LYS A 21 40.31 0.44 8.48
CA LYS A 21 39.96 -0.82 9.18
C LYS A 21 38.72 -0.75 10.11
N GLY A 22 37.78 0.18 9.92
CA GLY A 22 36.68 0.46 10.87
C GLY A 22 35.27 -0.04 10.49
N TYR A 23 35.08 -0.68 9.33
CA TYR A 23 33.70 -0.94 8.84
C TYR A 23 32.96 -2.10 9.53
N ALA A 24 33.67 -3.11 10.04
CA ALA A 24 33.02 -4.30 10.63
C ALA A 24 32.48 -4.07 12.05
N GLU A 25 33.06 -3.15 12.84
CA GLU A 25 32.52 -2.78 14.15
C GLU A 25 31.29 -1.87 14.04
N ASN A 26 31.21 -1.06 12.99
CA ASN A 26 30.05 -0.20 12.74
C ASN A 26 28.78 -0.99 12.41
N GLU A 27 28.84 -2.13 11.71
CA GLU A 27 27.62 -2.90 11.36
C GLU A 27 26.94 -3.57 12.58
N ARG A 28 27.72 -4.02 13.59
CA ARG A 28 27.15 -4.57 14.84
C ARG A 28 26.52 -3.49 15.72
N LEU A 29 27.14 -2.31 15.77
CA LEU A 29 26.59 -1.13 16.45
C LEU A 29 25.35 -0.60 15.72
N VAL A 30 25.30 -0.66 14.39
CA VAL A 30 24.14 -0.23 13.58
C VAL A 30 22.94 -1.15 13.78
N SER A 31 23.09 -2.47 13.91
CA SER A 31 21.95 -3.37 14.15
C SER A 31 21.30 -3.19 15.53
N THR A 32 22.10 -2.92 16.56
CA THR A 32 21.61 -2.70 17.94
C THR A 32 21.11 -1.28 18.13
N ALA A 33 21.78 -0.28 17.54
CA ALA A 33 21.31 1.10 17.49
C ALA A 33 20.01 1.20 16.69
N GLN A 34 19.87 0.53 15.55
CA GLN A 34 18.63 0.48 14.79
C GLN A 34 17.51 -0.10 15.65
N MET A 35 17.67 -1.27 16.26
CA MET A 35 16.62 -1.84 17.14
C MET A 35 16.26 -0.94 18.33
N LYS A 36 17.22 -0.17 18.86
CA LYS A 36 16.96 0.85 19.86
C LYS A 36 16.18 2.04 19.28
N ASP A 37 16.52 2.49 18.08
CA ASP A 37 15.77 3.54 17.36
C ASP A 37 14.34 3.08 17.03
N TYR A 38 14.12 1.79 16.69
CA TYR A 38 12.78 1.21 16.55
C TYR A 38 12.03 1.23 17.87
N SER A 39 12.71 0.81 18.95
CA SER A 39 12.14 0.83 20.29
C SER A 39 11.70 2.23 20.65
N ASP A 40 12.56 3.22 20.43
CA ASP A 40 12.33 4.60 20.82
C ASP A 40 11.31 5.28 19.89
N ALA A 41 11.24 4.90 18.60
CA ALA A 41 10.21 5.38 17.66
C ALA A 41 8.84 4.77 17.97
N LEU A 42 8.78 3.46 18.25
CA LEU A 42 7.55 2.80 18.68
C LEU A 42 7.12 3.31 20.05
N SER A 43 8.00 3.45 21.03
CA SER A 43 7.64 3.96 22.36
C SER A 43 7.20 5.43 22.32
N ARG A 44 7.76 6.25 21.42
CA ARG A 44 7.23 7.61 21.13
C ARG A 44 5.87 7.58 20.45
N ALA A 45 5.64 6.64 19.52
CA ALA A 45 4.35 6.48 18.84
C ALA A 45 3.27 5.79 19.69
N ALA A 46 3.69 4.95 20.63
CA ALA A 46 2.86 4.15 21.53
C ALA A 46 2.52 4.88 22.83
N GLN A 47 3.03 6.10 23.05
CA GLN A 47 2.48 7.05 24.02
C GLN A 47 1.02 7.36 23.62
N ASP A 48 0.14 6.43 24.01
CA ASP A 48 -1.30 6.35 23.91
C ASP A 48 -1.99 6.25 22.53
N GLN A 49 -1.37 6.51 21.39
CA GLN A 49 -2.18 6.69 20.16
C GLN A 49 -2.30 5.47 19.23
N LEU A 50 -1.27 4.64 19.11
CA LEU A 50 -1.23 3.65 18.01
C LEU A 50 -1.92 2.31 18.32
N CYS A 51 -1.69 1.80 19.53
CA CYS A 51 -1.95 0.41 19.92
C CYS A 51 -2.95 0.30 21.07
N LEU A 52 -3.50 -0.89 21.25
CA LEU A 52 -4.21 -1.23 22.47
C LEU A 52 -3.23 -1.21 23.65
N PRO A 53 -3.66 -0.74 24.84
CA PRO A 53 -2.90 -0.96 26.07
C PRO A 53 -2.67 -2.46 26.32
N ASP A 54 -1.57 -2.80 26.97
CA ASP A 54 -1.18 -4.21 27.22
C ASP A 54 -2.22 -5.02 28.01
N HIS A 55 -3.12 -4.36 28.73
CA HIS A 55 -4.20 -5.00 29.49
C HIS A 55 -5.46 -5.29 28.67
N GLN A 56 -5.53 -4.90 27.39
CA GLN A 56 -6.67 -5.17 26.51
C GLN A 56 -6.39 -6.35 25.56
N GLN A 57 -7.46 -7.09 25.23
CA GLN A 57 -7.36 -8.23 24.30
C GLN A 57 -7.05 -7.77 22.88
N SER A 58 -5.91 -8.22 22.36
CA SER A 58 -5.54 -8.07 20.96
C SER A 58 -6.20 -9.12 20.08
N ARG A 59 -6.42 -8.79 18.81
CA ARG A 59 -6.98 -9.70 17.81
C ARG A 59 -6.20 -9.52 16.51
N LEU A 60 -5.19 -10.35 16.33
CA LEU A 60 -4.46 -10.45 15.07
C LEU A 60 -5.03 -11.60 14.25
N LYS A 61 -5.44 -11.31 13.02
CA LYS A 61 -5.81 -12.35 12.05
C LYS A 61 -4.61 -12.70 11.21
N CYS A 62 -4.28 -13.98 11.16
CA CYS A 62 -3.22 -14.54 10.35
C CYS A 62 -3.80 -15.61 9.42
N PHE A 63 -3.33 -15.65 8.17
CA PHE A 63 -3.64 -16.70 7.21
C PHE A 63 -2.35 -17.36 6.77
N HIS A 64 -2.31 -18.68 6.85
CA HIS A 64 -1.15 -19.47 6.48
C HIS A 64 -1.43 -20.30 5.22
N PHE A 65 -0.56 -20.12 4.23
CA PHE A 65 -0.57 -20.81 2.95
C PHE A 65 0.72 -21.64 2.85
N LYS A 66 0.63 -22.97 3.04
CA LYS A 66 1.78 -23.90 3.09
C LYS A 66 1.78 -24.87 1.91
N ARG A 67 2.96 -25.11 1.35
CA ARG A 67 3.23 -26.22 0.42
C ARG A 67 4.44 -27.04 0.90
N LEU A 68 4.22 -28.33 1.13
CA LEU A 68 5.29 -29.30 1.41
C LEU A 68 6.09 -29.58 0.13
N GLU A 69 7.42 -29.65 0.24
CA GLU A 69 8.25 -30.16 -0.84
C GLU A 69 7.96 -31.65 -1.03
N SER A 70 7.51 -32.05 -2.22
CA SER A 70 7.37 -33.47 -2.55
C SER A 70 8.76 -34.09 -2.72
N GLU A 71 9.08 -35.10 -1.93
CA GLU A 71 10.24 -35.96 -2.21
C GLU A 71 10.13 -36.56 -3.62
N ASN A 72 11.23 -36.47 -4.37
CA ASN A 72 11.55 -37.13 -5.66
C ASN A 72 11.30 -36.37 -6.97
N SER A 73 12.20 -35.44 -7.29
CA SER A 73 12.75 -35.33 -8.64
C SER A 73 14.00 -36.22 -8.75
N ASN A 74 13.82 -37.53 -8.97
CA ASN A 74 14.78 -38.45 -9.60
C ASN A 74 14.30 -39.90 -9.47
N LYS A 75 13.41 -40.32 -10.37
CA LYS A 75 13.37 -41.71 -10.85
C LYS A 75 12.72 -41.76 -12.22
N SER A 76 13.58 -41.95 -13.21
CA SER A 76 13.28 -42.23 -14.60
C SER A 76 12.41 -43.49 -14.73
N SER A 77 11.40 -43.41 -15.61
CA SER A 77 10.76 -44.51 -16.35
C SER A 77 10.27 -45.74 -15.56
N SER A 78 8.95 -45.88 -15.41
CA SER A 78 8.15 -46.93 -16.09
C SER A 78 6.80 -47.18 -15.39
N THR A 79 5.80 -47.46 -16.23
CA THR A 79 4.56 -48.20 -15.97
C THR A 79 3.33 -47.43 -15.45
N LEU A 80 2.39 -47.25 -16.38
CA LEU A 80 0.98 -46.91 -16.20
C LEU A 80 0.24 -47.89 -15.27
N ARG A 81 -0.42 -47.35 -14.25
CA ARG A 81 -1.84 -47.54 -13.87
C ARG A 81 -1.99 -47.34 -12.35
N GLY A 82 -2.81 -46.38 -11.96
CA GLY A 82 -3.31 -46.33 -10.60
C GLY A 82 -3.74 -44.94 -10.15
N ARG A 83 -5.02 -44.63 -10.40
CA ARG A 83 -5.85 -43.75 -9.58
C ARG A 83 -5.40 -42.28 -9.51
N ALA A 84 -6.04 -41.46 -10.34
CA ALA A 84 -6.18 -40.03 -10.10
C ALA A 84 -6.84 -39.82 -8.72
N GLY A 85 -6.01 -39.64 -7.69
CA GLY A 85 -6.42 -39.01 -6.45
C GLY A 85 -6.30 -37.51 -6.65
N SER A 86 -7.45 -36.84 -6.74
CA SER A 86 -7.58 -35.41 -6.53
C SER A 86 -6.95 -35.04 -5.19
N GLY A 87 -5.72 -34.54 -5.20
CA GLY A 87 -5.14 -33.89 -4.04
C GLY A 87 -5.89 -32.59 -3.80
N GLU A 88 -6.91 -32.64 -2.95
CA GLU A 88 -7.58 -31.46 -2.42
C GLU A 88 -6.51 -30.56 -1.79
N ALA A 89 -6.41 -29.32 -2.29
CA ALA A 89 -5.65 -28.28 -1.63
C ALA A 89 -6.28 -28.10 -0.24
N LYS A 90 -5.51 -28.34 0.82
CA LYS A 90 -5.98 -28.02 2.17
C LYS A 90 -6.31 -26.52 2.22
N ASP A 91 -7.50 -26.20 2.73
CA ASP A 91 -7.97 -24.84 2.98
C ASP A 91 -6.91 -24.04 3.76
N ALA A 92 -6.86 -22.73 3.53
CA ALA A 92 -5.97 -21.85 4.27
C ALA A 92 -6.31 -21.88 5.77
N ASP A 93 -5.31 -22.12 6.62
CA ASP A 93 -5.49 -22.12 8.07
C ASP A 93 -5.65 -20.67 8.55
N GLU A 94 -6.88 -20.26 8.89
CA GLU A 94 -7.16 -18.99 9.57
C GLU A 94 -6.84 -19.12 11.07
N ILE A 95 -5.86 -18.34 11.52
CA ILE A 95 -5.40 -18.33 12.91
C ILE A 95 -5.72 -16.97 13.52
N ASN A 96 -6.54 -16.97 14.59
CA ASN A 96 -6.80 -15.79 15.39
C ASN A 96 -5.83 -15.77 16.58
N ILE A 97 -4.80 -14.92 16.49
CA ILE A 97 -3.78 -14.75 17.54
C ILE A 97 -4.29 -13.68 18.51
N THR A 98 -4.48 -14.07 19.78
CA THR A 98 -5.03 -13.19 20.82
C THR A 98 -4.03 -12.84 21.93
N SER A 99 -2.89 -13.54 21.98
CA SER A 99 -1.83 -13.29 22.97
C SER A 99 -0.44 -13.25 22.35
N ILE A 100 0.50 -12.62 23.07
CA ILE A 100 1.91 -12.57 22.67
C ILE A 100 2.56 -13.96 22.66
N THR A 101 2.16 -14.86 23.55
CA THR A 101 2.66 -16.22 23.60
C THR A 101 2.28 -16.99 22.34
N GLN A 102 1.01 -16.91 21.94
CA GLN A 102 0.54 -17.51 20.68
C GLN A 102 1.27 -16.92 19.46
N LEU A 103 1.58 -15.62 19.48
CA LEU A 103 2.36 -15.00 18.41
C LEU A 103 3.79 -15.56 18.34
N LYS A 104 4.47 -15.71 19.49
CA LYS A 104 5.83 -16.26 19.56
C LYS A 104 5.87 -17.72 19.08
N GLU A 105 4.94 -18.55 19.55
CA GLU A 105 4.77 -19.94 19.10
C GLU A 105 4.53 -20.01 17.58
N HIS A 106 3.62 -19.18 17.07
CA HIS A 106 3.34 -19.12 15.64
C HIS A 106 4.57 -18.70 14.79
N LEU A 107 5.37 -17.75 15.30
CA LEU A 107 6.59 -17.33 14.62
C LEU A 107 7.65 -18.45 14.64
N GLU A 108 7.78 -19.20 15.73
CA GLU A 108 8.66 -20.37 15.79
C GLU A 108 8.25 -21.47 14.80
N GLU A 109 6.94 -21.72 14.66
CA GLU A 109 6.42 -22.66 13.64
C GLU A 109 6.77 -22.23 12.22
N ILE A 110 6.67 -20.93 11.91
CA ILE A 110 7.05 -20.39 10.59
C ILE A 110 8.54 -20.58 10.34
N HIS A 111 9.40 -20.33 11.34
CA HIS A 111 10.85 -20.45 11.18
C HIS A 111 11.32 -21.90 11.04
N THR A 112 10.59 -22.85 11.62
CA THR A 112 10.93 -24.28 11.61
C THR A 112 10.31 -25.02 10.42
N PHE A 113 9.34 -24.42 9.72
CA PHE A 113 8.69 -25.04 8.57
C PHE A 113 9.65 -25.19 7.38
N ALA A 114 9.91 -26.44 6.98
CA ALA A 114 10.64 -26.78 5.77
C ALA A 114 9.67 -26.87 4.58
N GLY A 115 9.49 -25.76 3.86
CA GLY A 115 8.67 -25.70 2.65
C GLY A 115 8.36 -24.29 2.19
N GLN A 116 7.62 -24.17 1.09
CA GLN A 116 7.18 -22.87 0.60
C GLN A 116 5.99 -22.39 1.44
N GLN A 117 6.06 -21.14 1.91
CA GLN A 117 5.04 -20.55 2.76
C GLN A 117 4.77 -19.09 2.39
N THR A 118 3.49 -18.73 2.37
CA THR A 118 3.05 -17.34 2.38
C THR A 118 2.21 -17.09 3.63
N VAL A 119 2.51 -16.01 4.34
CA VAL A 119 1.84 -15.64 5.57
C VAL A 119 1.22 -14.27 5.39
N LEU A 120 -0.09 -14.15 5.64
CA LEU A 120 -0.82 -12.89 5.56
C LEU A 120 -1.30 -12.47 6.95
N TYR A 121 -0.71 -11.39 7.46
CA TYR A 121 -1.12 -10.71 8.67
C TYR A 121 -2.09 -9.57 8.36
N CYS A 122 -3.27 -9.58 8.98
CA CYS A 122 -4.27 -8.53 8.88
C CYS A 122 -4.41 -7.80 10.21
N PHE A 123 -3.97 -6.55 10.24
CA PHE A 123 -4.04 -5.69 11.41
C PHE A 123 -5.31 -4.85 11.31
N ASP A 124 -6.31 -5.23 12.10
CA ASP A 124 -7.62 -4.60 12.06
C ASP A 124 -7.79 -3.52 13.11
N ALA A 125 -8.66 -2.56 12.78
CA ALA A 125 -9.15 -1.55 13.70
C ALA A 125 -10.68 -1.60 13.69
N ARG A 126 -11.33 -1.26 14.82
CA ARG A 126 -12.81 -1.30 14.93
C ARG A 126 -13.49 -0.39 13.91
N ASN A 127 -12.87 0.74 13.60
CA ASN A 127 -13.23 1.66 12.56
C ASN A 127 -11.96 2.40 12.06
N SER A 128 -12.10 3.26 11.06
CA SER A 128 -10.96 3.98 10.45
C SER A 128 -10.26 4.99 11.36
N TRP A 129 -10.82 5.29 12.55
CA TRP A 129 -10.30 6.28 13.49
C TRP A 129 -9.85 5.64 14.81
N SER A 130 -10.20 4.37 15.03
CA SER A 130 -9.80 3.63 16.22
C SER A 130 -8.39 3.09 16.09
N ARG A 131 -7.76 2.81 17.23
CA ARG A 131 -6.47 2.13 17.33
C ARG A 131 -6.47 0.76 16.66
N LEU A 132 -5.30 0.33 16.24
CA LEU A 132 -5.07 -1.05 15.78
C LEU A 132 -5.32 -2.02 16.95
N GLN A 133 -5.96 -3.16 16.68
CA GLN A 133 -6.29 -4.17 17.68
C GLN A 133 -5.08 -5.06 18.03
N LEU A 134 -3.95 -4.42 18.30
CA LEU A 134 -2.64 -5.02 18.59
C LEU A 134 -1.97 -4.26 19.73
N THR A 135 -1.27 -4.98 20.60
CA THR A 135 -0.37 -4.37 21.60
C THR A 135 0.96 -3.95 20.98
N GLU A 136 1.67 -3.06 21.66
CA GLU A 136 3.03 -2.66 21.27
C GLU A 136 3.97 -3.89 21.24
N GLU A 137 3.88 -4.77 22.23
CA GLU A 137 4.72 -5.97 22.33
C GLU A 137 4.54 -6.89 21.11
N MET A 138 3.31 -7.06 20.61
CA MET A 138 3.04 -7.86 19.42
C MET A 138 3.64 -7.24 18.17
N ILE A 139 3.47 -5.93 17.96
CA ILE A 139 4.07 -5.23 16.82
C ILE A 139 5.58 -5.34 16.87
N ARG A 140 6.20 -5.02 18.01
CA ARG A 140 7.65 -5.11 18.22
C ARG A 140 8.18 -6.51 17.95
N THR A 141 7.45 -7.53 18.36
CA THR A 141 7.80 -8.94 18.10
C THR A 141 7.77 -9.26 16.60
N ILE A 142 6.75 -8.81 15.86
CA ILE A 142 6.67 -8.98 14.40
C ILE A 142 7.80 -8.22 13.69
N LEU A 143 8.01 -6.93 14.04
CA LEU A 143 9.07 -6.12 13.45
C LEU A 143 10.45 -6.73 13.68
N GLY A 144 10.72 -7.20 14.90
CA GLY A 144 11.99 -7.81 15.28
C GLY A 144 12.24 -9.16 14.61
N ASN A 145 11.21 -10.02 14.52
CA ASN A 145 11.34 -11.34 13.90
C ASN A 145 11.63 -11.25 12.40
N TYR A 146 10.90 -10.39 11.69
CA TYR A 146 11.07 -10.23 10.25
C TYR A 146 12.12 -9.20 9.84
N ARG A 147 12.67 -8.44 10.80
CA ARG A 147 13.63 -7.35 10.56
C ARG A 147 13.14 -6.35 9.51
N LEU A 148 11.86 -5.96 9.65
CA LEU A 148 11.18 -5.03 8.75
C LEU A 148 11.91 -3.71 8.63
N ASN A 149 11.89 -3.06 7.46
CA ASN A 149 12.51 -1.76 7.22
C ASN A 149 12.04 -0.69 8.22
N PRO A 150 12.91 0.22 8.70
CA PRO A 150 12.51 1.22 9.69
C PRO A 150 11.40 2.13 9.18
N LYS A 151 11.37 2.36 7.87
CA LYS A 151 10.33 3.15 7.20
C LYS A 151 8.93 2.55 7.34
N PHE A 152 8.80 1.27 7.70
CA PHE A 152 7.50 0.69 8.02
C PHE A 152 6.84 1.37 9.23
N ILE A 153 7.62 1.89 10.17
CA ILE A 153 7.07 2.61 11.33
C ILE A 153 6.32 3.86 10.87
N GLU A 154 6.82 4.57 9.86
CA GLU A 154 6.12 5.73 9.29
C GLU A 154 4.75 5.34 8.75
N ILE A 155 4.64 4.15 8.13
CA ILE A 155 3.36 3.61 7.67
C ILE A 155 2.45 3.32 8.87
N LEU A 156 2.96 2.60 9.88
CA LEU A 156 2.20 2.23 11.06
C LEU A 156 1.61 3.44 11.78
N ILE A 157 2.41 4.48 12.03
CA ILE A 157 2.00 5.68 12.78
C ILE A 157 0.77 6.35 12.16
N THR A 158 0.61 6.28 10.84
CA THR A 158 -0.57 6.86 10.17
C THR A 158 -1.89 6.17 10.55
N PHE A 159 -1.88 4.98 11.14
CA PHE A 159 -3.06 4.23 11.57
C PHE A 159 -3.34 4.37 13.08
N GLY A 160 -2.68 5.31 13.76
CA GLY A 160 -3.00 5.66 15.14
C GLY A 160 -4.36 6.31 15.32
N GLU A 161 -4.76 6.50 16.58
CA GLU A 161 -5.98 7.19 16.98
C GLU A 161 -6.00 8.61 16.40
N ARG A 162 -7.08 8.91 15.68
CA ARG A 162 -7.28 10.22 15.07
C ARG A 162 -8.42 10.93 15.76
N ILE A 163 -8.14 12.13 16.26
CA ILE A 163 -9.17 13.05 16.80
C ILE A 163 -9.71 13.95 15.67
N THR A 164 -8.93 14.14 14.60
CA THR A 164 -9.30 14.93 13.43
C THR A 164 -8.83 14.29 12.13
N ALA A 165 -9.33 14.80 11.00
CA ALA A 165 -8.90 14.45 9.65
C ALA A 165 -7.47 14.97 9.33
N THR A 166 -6.48 14.70 10.19
CA THR A 166 -5.07 15.08 10.02
C THR A 166 -4.32 14.06 9.17
N GLU A 167 -3.30 14.54 8.45
CA GLU A 167 -2.38 13.74 7.62
C GLU A 167 -3.00 13.00 6.42
N GLU A 168 -4.16 13.42 5.96
CA GLU A 168 -4.79 12.87 4.75
C GLU A 168 -4.02 13.22 3.47
N SER A 169 -3.08 14.15 3.56
CA SER A 169 -2.11 14.53 2.53
C SER A 169 -0.80 13.76 2.62
N PHE A 170 -0.58 12.96 3.67
CA PHE A 170 0.62 12.15 3.84
C PHE A 170 0.54 10.86 3.01
N ALA A 171 1.61 10.52 2.30
CA ALA A 171 1.78 9.21 1.69
C ALA A 171 3.18 8.72 2.03
N SER A 172 3.31 7.41 2.26
CA SER A 172 4.59 6.76 2.46
C SER A 172 4.74 5.64 1.44
N TYR A 173 5.96 5.51 0.95
CA TYR A 173 6.41 4.47 0.04
C TYR A 173 7.88 4.18 0.35
N TYR A 174 8.23 2.90 0.40
CA TYR A 174 9.60 2.47 0.32
C TYR A 174 9.69 1.12 -0.38
N ASP A 175 10.84 0.88 -0.98
CA ASP A 175 11.22 -0.42 -1.49
C ASP A 175 12.70 -0.66 -1.18
N LYS A 176 13.05 -1.93 -1.08
CA LYS A 176 14.43 -2.37 -0.93
C LYS A 176 14.58 -3.71 -1.62
N ILE A 177 15.48 -3.78 -2.60
CA ILE A 177 15.87 -5.02 -3.27
C ILE A 177 17.18 -5.47 -2.64
N HIS A 178 17.19 -6.69 -2.12
CA HIS A 178 18.36 -7.37 -1.58
C HIS A 178 18.90 -8.33 -2.64
N LEU A 179 20.06 -8.00 -3.22
CA LEU A 179 20.79 -8.89 -4.11
C LEU A 179 22.05 -9.36 -3.39
N SER A 180 22.38 -10.64 -3.52
CA SER A 180 23.66 -11.15 -3.05
C SER A 180 24.76 -10.49 -3.89
N ASN A 181 25.76 -9.88 -3.25
CA ASN A 181 26.84 -9.22 -3.97
C ASN A 181 27.78 -10.30 -4.54
N PRO A 182 27.92 -10.45 -5.87
CA PRO A 182 28.78 -11.47 -6.47
C PRO A 182 30.28 -11.30 -6.15
N PHE A 183 30.67 -10.16 -5.55
CA PHE A 183 32.06 -9.86 -5.19
C PHE A 183 32.37 -9.96 -3.68
N LYS A 184 31.40 -10.31 -2.82
CA LYS A 184 31.69 -10.58 -1.39
C LYS A 184 32.22 -12.00 -1.24
N THR A 185 33.53 -12.15 -1.13
CA THR A 185 34.17 -13.40 -0.70
C THR A 185 33.68 -13.78 0.69
N VAL A 186 33.11 -14.97 0.80
CA VAL A 186 32.56 -15.57 2.02
C VAL A 186 33.63 -15.56 3.13
N GLY A 187 33.48 -14.67 4.10
CA GLY A 187 34.24 -14.70 5.35
C GLY A 187 33.59 -15.67 6.34
N PRO A 188 34.35 -16.37 7.20
CA PRO A 188 33.86 -17.43 8.08
C PRO A 188 32.98 -16.95 9.26
N SER A 189 32.56 -15.68 9.27
CA SER A 189 31.72 -15.09 10.32
C SER A 189 30.59 -14.29 9.69
N GLN A 190 29.57 -14.97 9.18
CA GLN A 190 28.34 -14.33 8.70
C GLN A 190 27.13 -14.85 9.47
N THR A 191 26.40 -13.91 10.07
CA THR A 191 25.14 -14.12 10.78
C THR A 191 23.99 -14.20 9.78
N VAL A 192 23.62 -15.42 9.36
CA VAL A 192 22.33 -16.01 8.88
C VAL A 192 21.29 -15.18 8.07
N ASN A 193 21.24 -13.84 8.10
CA ASN A 193 20.18 -13.04 7.46
C ASN A 193 20.66 -11.90 6.54
N SER A 194 21.95 -11.53 6.50
CA SER A 194 22.45 -10.43 5.65
C SER A 194 22.69 -10.81 4.18
N ASP A 195 22.67 -12.11 3.88
CA ASP A 195 23.17 -12.66 2.62
C ASP A 195 22.07 -13.32 1.77
N LEU A 196 20.81 -13.16 2.17
CA LEU A 196 19.67 -13.73 1.46
C LEU A 196 19.11 -12.70 0.48
N GLU A 197 18.91 -13.13 -0.77
CA GLU A 197 18.25 -12.30 -1.77
C GLU A 197 16.76 -12.15 -1.45
N GLY A 198 16.15 -11.10 -1.98
CA GLY A 198 14.76 -10.83 -1.73
C GLY A 198 14.40 -9.38 -1.92
N TYR A 199 13.22 -9.02 -1.45
CA TYR A 199 12.80 -7.63 -1.44
C TYR A 199 11.86 -7.35 -0.29
N GLU A 200 11.77 -6.08 0.03
CA GLU A 200 10.76 -5.52 0.89
C GLU A 200 10.14 -4.31 0.20
N ILE A 201 8.82 -4.19 0.26
CA ILE A 201 8.08 -3.04 -0.28
C ILE A 201 6.94 -2.69 0.67
N GLY A 202 6.84 -1.41 1.01
CA GLY A 202 5.80 -0.89 1.88
C GLY A 202 5.18 0.39 1.33
N TYR A 203 3.86 0.54 1.47
CA TYR A 203 3.15 1.74 1.06
C TYR A 203 1.80 1.96 1.75
N ILE A 204 1.30 3.19 1.67
CA ILE A 204 -0.08 3.55 2.02
C ILE A 204 -0.85 3.86 0.74
N LEU A 205 -1.97 3.17 0.53
CA LEU A 205 -2.88 3.43 -0.58
C LEU A 205 -4.23 3.95 -0.08
N LYS A 206 -4.72 5.03 -0.68
CA LYS A 206 -6.02 5.65 -0.33
C LYS A 206 -7.08 5.31 -1.36
N TYR A 207 -8.32 5.14 -0.92
CA TYR A 207 -9.43 4.79 -1.79
C TYR A 207 -10.75 5.36 -1.30
N ALA A 208 -11.62 5.69 -2.25
CA ALA A 208 -12.99 6.06 -1.96
C ALA A 208 -13.83 4.80 -1.70
N ALA A 209 -14.64 4.80 -0.65
CA ALA A 209 -15.53 3.68 -0.37
C ALA A 209 -16.83 4.14 0.25
N ARG A 210 -17.93 3.46 -0.10
CA ARG A 210 -19.24 3.75 0.49
C ARG A 210 -19.27 3.34 1.96
N HIS A 211 -19.97 4.10 2.79
CA HIS A 211 -20.16 3.76 4.20
C HIS A 211 -21.57 3.26 4.53
N ASN A 212 -22.55 3.35 3.60
CA ASN A 212 -23.91 2.83 3.76
C ASN A 212 -24.59 3.26 5.08
N ARG A 213 -24.41 4.52 5.48
CA ARG A 213 -25.06 5.11 6.67
C ARG A 213 -25.94 6.26 6.21
N ASP A 214 -27.02 6.52 6.92
CA ASP A 214 -27.91 7.65 6.63
C ASP A 214 -27.24 9.02 6.87
N ARG A 215 -26.21 9.05 7.73
CA ARG A 215 -25.38 10.22 7.98
C ARG A 215 -23.89 9.85 8.03
N PRO A 216 -22.98 10.69 7.52
CA PRO A 216 -23.22 11.96 6.82
C PRO A 216 -23.91 11.80 5.44
N LYS A 217 -24.40 12.91 4.85
CA LYS A 217 -25.10 12.92 3.54
C LYS A 217 -24.23 12.43 2.38
N ASP A 218 -22.93 12.74 2.43
CA ASP A 218 -21.97 12.18 1.47
C ASP A 218 -21.84 10.69 1.73
N PRO A 219 -22.24 9.81 0.79
CA PRO A 219 -22.26 8.37 1.03
C PRO A 219 -20.86 7.74 0.98
N PHE A 220 -19.84 8.50 0.57
CA PHE A 220 -18.46 8.05 0.45
C PHE A 220 -17.59 8.59 1.57
N VAL A 221 -16.59 7.79 1.91
CA VAL A 221 -15.49 8.13 2.82
C VAL A 221 -14.19 7.74 2.15
N ILE A 222 -13.17 8.58 2.32
CA ILE A 222 -11.81 8.19 1.94
C ILE A 222 -11.24 7.31 3.05
N ARG A 223 -10.89 6.09 2.68
CA ARG A 223 -10.20 5.12 3.52
C ARG A 223 -8.75 4.99 3.05
N GLN A 224 -7.93 4.38 3.87
CA GLN A 224 -6.55 4.06 3.53
C GLN A 224 -6.24 2.63 3.99
N THR A 225 -5.36 1.96 3.26
CA THR A 225 -4.81 0.65 3.63
C THR A 225 -3.29 0.75 3.60
N GLY A 226 -2.64 0.21 4.63
CA GLY A 226 -1.20 0.05 4.66
C GLY A 226 -0.86 -1.33 4.12
N VAL A 227 0.15 -1.42 3.29
CA VAL A 227 0.63 -2.68 2.72
C VAL A 227 2.12 -2.75 2.99
N ASN A 228 2.57 -3.87 3.50
CA ASN A 228 3.97 -4.23 3.47
C ASN A 228 4.13 -5.67 3.05
N GLN A 229 5.11 -5.91 2.19
CA GLN A 229 5.47 -7.25 1.73
C GLN A 229 6.96 -7.46 1.92
N ILE A 230 7.31 -8.62 2.46
CA ILE A 230 8.64 -9.18 2.43
C ILE A 230 8.59 -10.43 1.59
N CYS A 231 9.54 -10.60 0.68
CA CYS A 231 9.72 -11.85 -0.04
C CYS A 231 11.18 -12.27 0.07
N CYS A 232 11.38 -13.49 0.56
CA CYS A 232 12.69 -14.13 0.64
C CYS A 232 12.62 -15.46 -0.14
N PRO A 233 13.01 -15.46 -1.43
CA PRO A 233 12.99 -16.65 -2.27
C PRO A 233 13.80 -17.82 -1.70
N GLN A 234 14.95 -17.53 -1.08
CA GLN A 234 15.84 -18.54 -0.49
C GLN A 234 15.17 -19.29 0.67
N ARG A 235 14.36 -18.60 1.46
CA ARG A 235 13.56 -19.21 2.54
C ARG A 235 12.21 -19.70 2.05
N GLN A 236 11.90 -19.50 0.77
CA GLN A 236 10.60 -19.74 0.18
C GLN A 236 9.47 -19.10 1.01
N LEU A 237 9.73 -17.91 1.55
CA LEU A 237 8.86 -17.22 2.51
C LEU A 237 8.40 -15.89 1.92
N GLY A 238 7.09 -15.75 1.78
CA GLY A 238 6.41 -14.47 1.53
C GLY A 238 5.65 -14.03 2.78
N VAL A 239 5.88 -12.80 3.25
CA VAL A 239 5.16 -12.22 4.39
C VAL A 239 4.42 -10.98 3.91
N TRP A 240 3.12 -10.97 4.13
CA TRP A 240 2.24 -9.83 3.84
C TRP A 240 1.69 -9.27 5.14
N ILE A 241 1.76 -7.95 5.29
CA ILE A 241 1.16 -7.22 6.40
C ILE A 241 0.21 -6.18 5.82
N LEU A 242 -1.06 -6.33 6.13
CA LEU A 242 -2.12 -5.41 5.72
C LEU A 242 -2.65 -4.65 6.93
N LEU A 243 -2.55 -3.33 6.89
CA LEU A 243 -3.10 -2.43 7.90
C LEU A 243 -4.44 -1.90 7.41
N HIS A 244 -5.51 -2.17 8.18
CA HIS A 244 -6.85 -1.64 7.94
C HIS A 244 -7.41 -1.93 6.53
N ALA A 245 -7.10 -3.10 5.96
CA ALA A 245 -7.63 -3.50 4.67
C ALA A 245 -9.15 -3.72 4.71
N ALA A 246 -9.84 -3.35 3.63
CA ALA A 246 -11.26 -3.65 3.47
C ALA A 246 -11.52 -5.16 3.52
N THR A 247 -12.68 -5.56 4.04
CA THR A 247 -13.09 -6.98 4.08
C THR A 247 -13.07 -7.61 2.69
N GLY A 248 -13.66 -6.94 1.70
CA GLY A 248 -13.67 -7.44 0.31
C GLY A 248 -12.27 -7.57 -0.29
N LEU A 249 -11.31 -6.71 0.10
CA LEU A 249 -9.92 -6.87 -0.31
C LEU A 249 -9.30 -8.13 0.31
N LYS A 250 -9.49 -8.33 1.62
CA LYS A 250 -8.99 -9.52 2.31
C LYS A 250 -9.55 -10.81 1.72
N ASP A 251 -10.84 -10.83 1.39
CA ASP A 251 -11.50 -12.00 0.81
C ASP A 251 -10.93 -12.30 -0.59
N ARG A 252 -10.77 -11.26 -1.43
CA ARG A 252 -10.14 -11.41 -2.76
C ARG A 252 -8.71 -11.89 -2.67
N LEU A 253 -7.93 -11.36 -1.72
CA LEU A 253 -6.55 -11.78 -1.48
C LEU A 253 -6.48 -13.21 -0.96
N ARG A 254 -7.36 -13.60 -0.02
CA ARG A 254 -7.46 -14.98 0.47
C ARG A 254 -7.69 -15.95 -0.69
N SER A 255 -8.70 -15.71 -1.53
CA SER A 255 -8.98 -16.57 -2.68
C SER A 255 -7.83 -16.60 -3.70
N LEU A 256 -7.06 -15.52 -3.83
CA LEU A 256 -5.86 -15.51 -4.67
C LEU A 256 -4.74 -16.34 -4.06
N PHE A 257 -4.41 -16.12 -2.78
CA PHE A 257 -3.42 -16.92 -2.08
C PHE A 257 -3.78 -18.41 -2.04
N GLU A 258 -5.06 -18.79 -1.95
CA GLU A 258 -5.51 -20.19 -2.07
C GLU A 258 -5.24 -20.78 -3.46
N LYS A 259 -5.50 -20.01 -4.53
CA LYS A 259 -5.18 -20.43 -5.91
C LYS A 259 -3.66 -20.54 -6.11
N PHE A 260 -2.94 -19.60 -5.51
CA PHE A 260 -1.50 -19.44 -5.60
C PHE A 260 -0.72 -20.30 -4.60
N ASN A 261 -1.42 -20.99 -3.71
CA ASN A 261 -0.89 -22.00 -2.78
C ASN A 261 -0.23 -23.18 -3.53
N ARG A 262 -0.52 -23.30 -4.83
CA ARG A 262 0.17 -24.21 -5.74
C ARG A 262 1.58 -23.73 -6.06
N GLU A 263 1.92 -22.45 -5.98
CA GLU A 263 3.27 -21.92 -6.25
C GLU A 263 3.64 -20.71 -5.34
N PRO A 264 3.73 -20.88 -4.00
CA PRO A 264 3.99 -19.76 -3.08
C PRO A 264 5.29 -18.99 -3.35
N GLY A 265 6.30 -19.66 -3.92
CA GLY A 265 7.59 -19.07 -4.32
C GLY A 265 7.56 -18.35 -5.69
N ASN A 266 6.42 -18.32 -6.39
CA ASN A 266 6.32 -17.65 -7.68
C ASN A 266 6.33 -16.13 -7.47
N LEU A 267 7.51 -15.54 -7.70
CA LEU A 267 7.75 -14.11 -7.54
C LEU A 267 6.78 -13.24 -8.36
N ALA A 268 6.48 -13.64 -9.60
CA ALA A 268 5.57 -12.88 -10.45
C ALA A 268 4.19 -12.74 -9.80
N LEU A 269 3.72 -13.83 -9.20
CA LEU A 269 2.45 -13.94 -8.49
C LEU A 269 2.41 -13.06 -7.24
N GLN A 270 3.51 -13.08 -6.49
CA GLN A 270 3.71 -12.24 -5.32
C GLN A 270 3.62 -10.76 -5.69
N ILE A 271 4.16 -10.34 -6.83
CA ILE A 271 4.10 -8.92 -7.22
C ILE A 271 2.74 -8.59 -7.87
N GLU A 272 2.10 -9.54 -8.57
CA GLU A 272 0.76 -9.38 -9.15
C GLU A 272 -0.30 -9.05 -8.09
N ILE A 273 -0.13 -9.53 -6.86
CA ILE A 273 -1.01 -9.17 -5.74
C ILE A 273 -1.04 -7.64 -5.50
N HIS A 274 0.07 -6.93 -5.71
CA HIS A 274 0.04 -5.47 -5.61
C HIS A 274 -0.89 -4.84 -6.64
N LEU A 275 -0.90 -5.35 -7.89
CA LEU A 275 -1.83 -4.88 -8.91
C LEU A 275 -3.28 -5.11 -8.50
N VAL A 276 -3.58 -6.27 -7.90
CA VAL A 276 -4.93 -6.57 -7.39
C VAL A 276 -5.35 -5.57 -6.30
N ILE A 277 -4.45 -5.22 -5.38
CA ILE A 277 -4.71 -4.21 -4.35
C ILE A 277 -5.03 -2.86 -5.00
N PHE A 278 -4.24 -2.44 -6.00
CA PHE A 278 -4.46 -1.20 -6.73
C PHE A 278 -5.79 -1.19 -7.48
N GLN A 279 -6.12 -2.28 -8.18
CA GLN A 279 -7.39 -2.43 -8.89
C GLN A 279 -8.56 -2.29 -7.92
N TYR A 280 -8.56 -3.03 -6.81
CA TYR A 280 -9.62 -2.98 -5.81
C TYR A 280 -9.79 -1.56 -5.24
N CYS A 281 -8.69 -0.92 -4.85
CA CYS A 281 -8.71 0.45 -4.34
C CYS A 281 -9.09 1.49 -5.42
N GLY A 282 -8.90 1.17 -6.69
CA GLY A 282 -9.29 2.00 -7.83
C GLY A 282 -10.79 2.05 -8.09
N GLU A 283 -11.51 0.95 -7.83
CA GLU A 283 -12.93 0.75 -8.19
C GLU A 283 -13.86 1.83 -7.61
N GLY A 284 -13.55 2.36 -6.43
CA GLY A 284 -14.40 3.33 -5.72
C GLY A 284 -14.35 4.76 -6.25
N TRP A 285 -13.34 5.14 -7.05
CA TRP A 285 -13.16 6.53 -7.49
C TRP A 285 -14.22 6.96 -8.51
N ARG A 286 -14.49 6.12 -9.52
CA ARG A 286 -15.48 6.43 -10.56
C ARG A 286 -16.87 6.74 -9.99
N PRO A 287 -17.49 5.89 -9.15
CA PRO A 287 -18.81 6.17 -8.61
C PRO A 287 -18.80 7.33 -7.61
N TYR A 288 -17.68 7.61 -6.93
CA TYR A 288 -17.59 8.77 -6.05
C TYR A 288 -17.57 10.09 -6.84
N ILE A 289 -16.75 10.16 -7.88
CA ILE A 289 -16.67 11.37 -8.72
C ILE A 289 -17.99 11.62 -9.42
N ALA A 290 -18.67 10.57 -9.91
CA ALA A 290 -20.01 10.71 -10.48
C ALA A 290 -21.02 11.29 -9.48
N TYR A 291 -20.98 10.86 -8.22
CA TYR A 291 -21.81 11.44 -7.15
C TYR A 291 -21.51 12.93 -6.95
N LEU A 292 -20.23 13.33 -6.95
CA LEU A 292 -19.84 14.74 -6.77
C LEU A 292 -20.23 15.61 -7.97
N GLU A 293 -20.15 15.07 -9.20
CA GLU A 293 -20.62 15.74 -10.42
C GLU A 293 -22.13 16.01 -10.32
N SER A 294 -22.93 15.00 -9.97
CA SER A 294 -24.39 15.18 -9.77
C SER A 294 -24.72 16.14 -8.64
N PHE A 295 -23.96 16.09 -7.53
CA PHE A 295 -24.15 17.02 -6.42
C PHE A 295 -23.84 18.46 -6.84
N ALA A 296 -22.78 18.69 -7.63
CA ALA A 296 -22.47 20.01 -8.16
C ALA A 296 -23.54 20.53 -9.13
N GLU A 297 -24.11 19.64 -9.95
CA GLU A 297 -25.21 19.97 -10.87
C GLU A 297 -26.46 20.41 -10.10
N GLU A 298 -26.85 19.67 -9.05
CA GLU A 298 -27.96 20.06 -8.17
C GLU A 298 -27.74 21.43 -7.52
N LEU A 299 -26.54 21.70 -7.00
CA LEU A 299 -26.20 23.02 -6.44
C LEU A 299 -26.30 24.14 -7.48
N THR A 300 -25.85 23.87 -8.70
CA THR A 300 -25.88 24.82 -9.80
C THR A 300 -27.33 25.16 -10.18
N ASP A 301 -28.17 24.13 -10.37
CA ASP A 301 -29.57 24.31 -10.73
C ASP A 301 -30.31 25.10 -9.65
N ARG A 302 -30.14 24.77 -8.37
CA ARG A 302 -30.76 25.53 -7.27
C ARG A 302 -30.32 26.99 -7.24
N GLY A 303 -29.05 27.28 -7.47
CA GLY A 303 -28.51 28.64 -7.51
C GLY A 303 -29.15 29.49 -8.62
N PHE A 304 -29.37 28.92 -9.81
CA PHE A 304 -30.02 29.65 -10.92
C PHE A 304 -31.54 29.76 -10.76
N TYR A 305 -32.23 28.71 -10.29
CA TYR A 305 -33.70 28.72 -10.19
C TYR A 305 -34.23 29.45 -8.95
N SER A 306 -33.47 29.52 -7.86
CA SER A 306 -33.87 30.28 -6.66
C SER A 306 -33.99 31.78 -6.93
N GLN A 307 -33.25 32.31 -7.91
CA GLN A 307 -33.31 33.71 -8.34
C GLN A 307 -34.41 33.99 -9.37
N ALA A 308 -34.88 32.98 -10.09
CA ALA A 308 -35.96 33.12 -11.08
C ALA A 308 -37.36 33.19 -10.43
N ILE A 309 -37.50 32.76 -9.17
CA ILE A 309 -38.77 32.74 -8.45
C ILE A 309 -38.70 33.79 -7.35
N SER A 310 -39.47 34.86 -7.49
CA SER A 310 -39.62 35.94 -6.50
C SER A 310 -40.13 35.40 -5.15
N ARG A 311 -39.22 34.92 -4.31
CA ARG A 311 -39.49 34.58 -2.90
C ARG A 311 -39.32 35.82 -2.02
N PRO A 312 -39.98 35.87 -0.84
CA PRO A 312 -39.77 36.95 0.12
C PRO A 312 -38.27 37.10 0.44
N GLU A 313 -37.77 38.33 0.39
CA GLU A 313 -36.34 38.72 0.31
C GLU A 313 -35.44 38.13 1.40
N VAL A 314 -35.99 37.74 2.55
CA VAL A 314 -35.23 37.16 3.67
C VAL A 314 -34.93 35.67 3.43
N ASP A 315 -35.86 34.93 2.82
CA ASP A 315 -35.69 33.50 2.54
C ASP A 315 -34.80 33.27 1.30
N SER A 316 -34.81 34.21 0.34
CA SER A 316 -33.92 34.16 -0.83
C SER A 316 -32.46 34.39 -0.45
N LEU A 317 -32.16 35.39 0.37
CA LEU A 317 -30.79 35.68 0.82
C LEU A 317 -30.19 34.54 1.66
N GLN A 318 -31.00 33.88 2.51
CA GLN A 318 -30.54 32.74 3.30
C GLN A 318 -30.27 31.50 2.42
N ALA A 319 -31.10 31.24 1.41
CA ALA A 319 -30.87 30.17 0.44
C ALA A 319 -29.57 30.42 -0.35
N GLU A 320 -29.36 31.64 -0.83
CA GLU A 320 -28.15 32.03 -1.58
C GLU A 320 -26.86 31.90 -0.74
N ILE A 321 -26.87 32.36 0.52
CA ILE A 321 -25.71 32.21 1.43
C ILE A 321 -25.44 30.73 1.73
N SER A 322 -26.48 29.90 1.83
CA SER A 322 -26.32 28.45 2.02
C SER A 322 -25.67 27.78 0.80
N ASP A 323 -26.11 28.14 -0.41
CA ASP A 323 -25.58 27.57 -1.65
C ASP A 323 -24.11 27.95 -1.90
N VAL A 324 -23.73 29.21 -1.64
CA VAL A 324 -22.32 29.65 -1.73
C VAL A 324 -21.43 28.88 -0.75
N ARG A 325 -21.91 28.64 0.48
CA ARG A 325 -21.19 27.83 1.48
C ARG A 325 -21.05 26.37 1.04
N GLU A 326 -22.10 25.78 0.47
CA GLU A 326 -22.05 24.41 -0.04
C GLU A 326 -21.09 24.27 -1.23
N LEU A 327 -21.03 25.28 -2.12
CA LEU A 327 -20.05 25.34 -3.21
C LEU A 327 -18.61 25.46 -2.70
N HIS A 328 -18.36 26.29 -1.68
CA HIS A 328 -17.03 26.37 -1.06
C HIS A 328 -16.61 25.05 -0.41
N PHE A 329 -17.52 24.41 0.35
CA PHE A 329 -17.26 23.11 0.95
C PHE A 329 -16.96 22.04 -0.10
N LEU A 330 -17.70 22.06 -1.22
CA LEU A 330 -17.45 21.17 -2.34
C LEU A 330 -16.10 21.44 -3.00
N SER A 331 -15.74 22.70 -3.25
CA SER A 331 -14.43 23.09 -3.79
C SER A 331 -13.28 22.57 -2.93
N ASP A 332 -13.34 22.77 -1.61
CA ASP A 332 -12.29 22.30 -0.70
C ASP A 332 -12.20 20.78 -0.66
N LYS A 333 -13.35 20.09 -0.69
CA LYS A 333 -13.39 18.64 -0.85
C LYS A 333 -12.72 18.20 -2.14
N LEU A 334 -13.05 18.80 -3.28
CA LEU A 334 -12.48 18.44 -4.58
C LEU A 334 -10.97 18.66 -4.61
N ARG A 335 -10.45 19.78 -4.10
CA ARG A 335 -9.00 20.03 -3.97
C ARG A 335 -8.29 18.93 -3.20
N ARG A 336 -8.90 18.49 -2.10
CA ARG A 336 -8.37 17.37 -1.31
C ARG A 336 -8.37 16.07 -2.10
N LEU A 337 -9.40 15.80 -2.91
CA LEU A 337 -9.42 14.60 -3.77
C LEU A 337 -8.36 14.66 -4.88
N VAL A 338 -8.13 15.82 -5.49
CA VAL A 338 -7.03 16.02 -6.46
C VAL A 338 -5.71 15.63 -5.82
N GLN A 339 -5.45 16.11 -4.59
CA GLN A 339 -4.23 15.77 -3.87
C GLN A 339 -4.11 14.26 -3.62
N ILE A 340 -5.17 13.60 -3.16
CA ILE A 340 -5.15 12.16 -2.88
C ILE A 340 -4.93 11.34 -4.15
N LEU A 341 -5.61 11.70 -5.24
CA LEU A 341 -5.42 11.06 -6.54
C LEU A 341 -3.99 11.25 -7.05
N SER A 342 -3.41 12.44 -6.90
CA SER A 342 -2.00 12.70 -7.23
C SER A 342 -1.04 11.81 -6.44
N LEU A 343 -1.29 11.60 -5.14
CA LEU A 343 -0.47 10.71 -4.30
C LEU A 343 -0.58 9.24 -4.78
N ASN A 344 -1.79 8.78 -5.09
CA ASN A 344 -2.00 7.43 -5.62
C ASN A 344 -1.33 7.22 -6.99
N ILE A 345 -1.39 8.22 -7.89
CA ILE A 345 -0.69 8.19 -9.18
C ILE A 345 0.82 8.11 -8.97
N HIS A 346 1.36 8.92 -8.06
CA HIS A 346 2.78 8.88 -7.73
C HIS A 346 3.19 7.49 -7.22
N LEU A 347 2.40 6.93 -6.30
CA LEU A 347 2.64 5.60 -5.75
C LEU A 347 2.61 4.50 -6.81
N ALA A 348 1.62 4.51 -7.71
CA ALA A 348 1.53 3.56 -8.81
C ALA A 348 2.76 3.65 -9.73
N ARG A 349 3.25 4.87 -10.02
CA ARG A 349 4.49 5.07 -10.79
C ARG A 349 5.73 4.52 -10.07
N GLN A 350 5.81 4.65 -8.74
CA GLN A 350 6.90 4.05 -7.98
C GLN A 350 6.83 2.52 -8.02
N LEU A 351 5.63 1.93 -7.92
CA LEU A 351 5.44 0.49 -8.02
C LEU A 351 5.84 -0.04 -9.41
N ALA A 352 5.50 0.67 -10.49
CA ALA A 352 5.93 0.30 -11.84
C ALA A 352 7.47 0.30 -11.97
N LYS A 353 8.13 1.37 -11.50
CA LYS A 353 9.60 1.46 -11.47
C LYS A 353 10.24 0.37 -10.61
N PHE A 354 9.59 0.02 -9.50
CA PHE A 354 10.03 -1.07 -8.66
C PHE A 354 9.95 -2.39 -9.41
N ALA A 355 8.81 -2.73 -10.02
CA ALA A 355 8.65 -3.95 -10.81
C ALA A 355 9.67 -4.04 -11.97
N GLU A 356 9.97 -2.94 -12.64
CA GLU A 356 11.02 -2.87 -13.68
C GLU A 356 12.42 -3.14 -13.12
N ARG A 357 12.81 -2.44 -12.04
CA ARG A 357 14.11 -2.66 -11.36
C ARG A 357 14.25 -4.09 -10.87
N LEU A 358 13.15 -4.63 -10.36
CA LEU A 358 13.06 -5.98 -9.82
C LEU A 358 13.25 -7.03 -10.93
N GLY A 359 12.55 -6.88 -12.05
CA GLY A 359 12.71 -7.72 -13.23
C GLY A 359 14.13 -7.68 -13.82
N ALA A 360 14.74 -6.48 -13.90
CA ALA A 360 16.11 -6.32 -14.38
C ALA A 360 17.14 -6.96 -13.43
N SER A 361 16.95 -6.76 -12.12
CA SER A 361 17.82 -7.29 -11.08
C SER A 361 17.81 -8.81 -11.04
N TRP A 362 16.63 -9.43 -11.16
CA TRP A 362 16.51 -10.90 -11.16
C TRP A 362 16.83 -11.57 -12.46
N SER A 363 16.59 -10.92 -13.62
CA SER A 363 17.08 -11.43 -14.90
C SER A 363 18.61 -11.60 -14.94
N SER A 364 19.32 -10.84 -14.10
CA SER A 364 20.77 -10.90 -13.97
C SER A 364 21.24 -11.93 -12.93
N SER A 365 20.35 -12.45 -12.09
CA SER A 365 20.66 -13.50 -11.11
C SER A 365 20.49 -14.88 -11.75
N LYS A 366 21.40 -15.83 -11.43
CA LYS A 366 21.38 -17.21 -11.95
C LYS A 366 20.17 -18.04 -11.46
N LEU A 367 19.28 -17.46 -10.67
CA LEU A 367 18.23 -18.16 -9.92
C LEU A 367 16.88 -18.26 -10.66
N THR A 368 16.72 -17.65 -11.85
CA THR A 368 15.41 -17.59 -12.52
C THR A 368 15.26 -18.45 -13.77
N SER A 369 14.11 -19.10 -13.86
CA SER A 369 13.53 -19.60 -15.12
C SER A 369 13.20 -18.42 -16.06
N PRO A 370 13.39 -18.56 -17.38
CA PRO A 370 13.04 -17.54 -18.38
C PRO A 370 11.56 -17.11 -18.37
N ASP A 371 10.65 -17.89 -17.77
CA ASP A 371 9.21 -17.61 -17.72
C ASP A 371 8.83 -16.44 -16.80
N THR A 372 9.74 -15.94 -15.95
CA THR A 372 9.48 -14.86 -14.99
C THR A 372 9.45 -13.45 -15.60
N ASN A 373 9.98 -13.28 -16.82
CA ASN A 373 10.05 -11.98 -17.49
C ASN A 373 8.74 -11.52 -18.13
N LEU A 374 7.90 -12.47 -18.59
CA LEU A 374 6.62 -12.16 -19.23
C LEU A 374 5.58 -11.62 -18.21
N PRO A 375 5.43 -12.22 -17.01
CA PRO A 375 4.54 -11.70 -15.99
C PRO A 375 4.91 -10.29 -15.48
N MET A 376 6.20 -9.96 -15.40
CA MET A 376 6.64 -8.64 -14.93
C MET A 376 6.24 -7.52 -15.90
N LYS A 377 6.32 -7.78 -17.21
CA LYS A 377 5.85 -6.84 -18.24
C LYS A 377 4.34 -6.68 -18.19
N SER A 378 3.60 -7.78 -18.02
CA SER A 378 2.14 -7.77 -17.86
C SER A 378 1.72 -6.95 -16.65
N LEU A 379 2.43 -7.11 -15.52
CA LEU A 379 2.23 -6.33 -14.31
C LEU A 379 2.44 -4.83 -14.56
N VAL A 380 3.56 -4.43 -15.17
CA VAL A 380 3.84 -3.02 -15.47
C VAL A 380 2.76 -2.44 -16.37
N ALA A 381 2.30 -3.19 -17.39
CA ALA A 381 1.17 -2.78 -18.23
C ALA A 381 -0.11 -2.58 -17.40
N GLY A 382 -0.46 -3.52 -16.52
CA GLY A 382 -1.62 -3.40 -15.64
C GLY A 382 -1.52 -2.22 -14.67
N ILE A 383 -0.33 -1.91 -14.14
CA ILE A 383 -0.11 -0.72 -13.31
C ILE A 383 -0.28 0.56 -14.14
N ASN A 384 0.18 0.58 -15.40
CA ASN A 384 -0.01 1.72 -16.30
C ASN A 384 -1.49 1.96 -16.64
N GLU A 385 -2.28 0.90 -16.80
CA GLU A 385 -3.75 1.03 -16.92
C GLU A 385 -4.38 1.66 -15.67
N GLN A 386 -3.90 1.30 -14.47
CA GLN A 386 -4.36 1.93 -13.23
C GLN A 386 -3.92 3.38 -13.11
N ILE A 387 -2.70 3.73 -13.54
CA ILE A 387 -2.23 5.12 -13.60
C ILE A 387 -3.17 5.93 -14.50
N PHE A 388 -3.48 5.43 -15.69
CA PHE A 388 -4.38 6.09 -16.63
C PHE A 388 -5.78 6.30 -16.01
N SER A 389 -6.35 5.28 -15.37
CA SER A 389 -7.65 5.38 -14.70
C SER A 389 -7.67 6.45 -13.59
N LEU A 390 -6.60 6.53 -12.80
CA LEU A 390 -6.45 7.56 -11.76
C LEU A 390 -6.23 8.97 -12.35
N GLU A 391 -5.50 9.09 -13.45
CA GLU A 391 -5.30 10.37 -14.16
C GLU A 391 -6.61 10.89 -14.75
N VAL A 392 -7.42 10.02 -15.36
CA VAL A 392 -8.77 10.35 -15.82
C VAL A 392 -9.64 10.80 -14.65
N SER A 393 -9.60 10.08 -13.54
CA SER A 393 -10.33 10.43 -12.32
C SER A 393 -9.91 11.81 -11.80
N LYS A 394 -8.61 12.09 -11.75
CA LYS A 394 -8.07 13.40 -11.35
C LYS A 394 -8.53 14.52 -12.29
N SER A 395 -8.43 14.30 -13.60
CA SER A 395 -8.83 15.27 -14.61
C SER A 395 -10.31 15.64 -14.50
N ARG A 396 -11.19 14.68 -14.18
CA ARG A 396 -12.62 14.95 -13.95
C ARG A 396 -12.84 15.83 -12.72
N VAL A 397 -12.11 15.56 -11.63
CA VAL A 397 -12.17 16.37 -10.41
C VAL A 397 -11.65 17.79 -10.66
N ASP A 398 -10.55 17.94 -11.41
CA ASP A 398 -10.02 19.25 -11.80
C ASP A 398 -11.04 20.05 -12.65
N ALA A 399 -11.64 19.42 -13.66
CA ALA A 399 -12.68 20.06 -14.48
C ALA A 399 -13.90 20.48 -13.67
N LEU A 400 -14.33 19.66 -12.71
CA LEU A 400 -15.42 19.99 -11.80
C LEU A 400 -15.07 21.16 -10.88
N LEU A 401 -13.84 21.20 -10.39
CA LEU A 401 -13.34 22.28 -9.55
C LEU A 401 -13.30 23.61 -10.32
N ASP A 402 -12.89 23.60 -11.59
CA ASP A 402 -12.88 24.81 -12.42
C ASP A 402 -14.31 25.29 -12.71
N ARG A 403 -15.24 24.39 -13.04
CA ARG A 403 -16.67 24.73 -13.20
C ARG A 403 -17.26 25.39 -11.95
N ILE A 404 -16.93 24.88 -10.76
CA ILE A 404 -17.43 25.44 -9.49
C ILE A 404 -16.84 26.84 -9.22
N LYS A 405 -15.57 27.08 -9.56
CA LYS A 405 -14.97 28.42 -9.46
C LYS A 405 -15.70 29.43 -10.34
N ASP A 406 -15.96 29.05 -11.60
CA ASP A 406 -16.65 29.93 -12.55
C ASP A 406 -18.06 30.28 -12.05
N ILE A 407 -18.80 29.30 -11.55
CA ILE A 407 -20.13 29.51 -10.96
C ILE A 407 -20.05 30.40 -9.72
N SER A 408 -19.08 30.16 -8.83
CA SER A 408 -18.90 30.98 -7.62
C SER A 408 -18.61 32.45 -7.94
N VAL A 409 -17.82 32.72 -8.98
CA VAL A 409 -17.56 34.08 -9.47
C VAL A 409 -18.84 34.71 -10.03
N LEU A 410 -19.60 33.99 -10.85
CA LEU A 410 -20.87 34.49 -11.40
C LEU A 410 -21.88 34.84 -10.30
N VAL A 411 -22.09 33.94 -9.34
CA VAL A 411 -22.98 34.18 -8.20
C VAL A 411 -22.53 35.40 -7.39
N SER A 412 -21.22 35.55 -7.17
CA SER A 412 -20.67 36.70 -6.43
C SER A 412 -20.86 38.02 -7.18
N LEU A 413 -20.67 38.04 -8.50
CA LEU A 413 -20.90 39.22 -9.34
C LEU A 413 -22.37 39.62 -9.38
N MET A 414 -23.28 38.65 -9.49
CA MET A 414 -24.71 38.90 -9.48
C MET A 414 -25.18 39.51 -8.15
N ASN A 415 -24.66 39.02 -7.03
CA ASN A 415 -24.98 39.55 -5.70
C ASN A 415 -24.53 41.01 -5.51
N LEU A 416 -23.37 41.38 -6.07
CA LEU A 416 -22.88 42.75 -6.04
C LEU A 416 -23.80 43.69 -6.84
N THR A 417 -24.30 43.25 -8.00
CA THR A 417 -25.20 44.06 -8.84
C THR A 417 -26.57 44.30 -8.20
N GLN A 418 -27.14 43.32 -7.50
CA GLN A 418 -28.40 43.49 -6.76
C GLN A 418 -28.25 44.42 -5.56
N SER A 419 -27.14 44.32 -4.83
CA SER A 419 -26.83 45.19 -3.68
C SER A 419 -26.75 46.66 -4.08
N SER A 420 -26.19 46.96 -5.26
CA SER A 420 -26.12 48.33 -5.80
C SER A 420 -27.47 48.88 -6.27
N SER A 421 -28.38 48.04 -6.80
CA SER A 421 -29.74 48.49 -7.15
C SER A 421 -30.60 48.84 -5.91
N ILE A 422 -30.38 48.15 -4.79
CA ILE A 422 -31.12 48.40 -3.53
C ILE A 422 -30.63 49.69 -2.84
N ALA A 423 -29.35 50.06 -2.98
CA ALA A 423 -28.80 51.30 -2.41
C ALA A 423 -29.22 52.59 -3.15
N THR A 424 -29.98 52.47 -4.25
CA THR A 424 -30.38 53.61 -5.10
C THR A 424 -31.86 54.00 -4.94
N PHE A 425 -32.56 53.50 -3.92
CA PHE A 425 -33.94 53.86 -3.61
C PHE A 425 -34.09 54.56 -2.25
#